data_AF-A0A1J5PL15-F1
#
_entry.id   AF-A0A1J5PL15-F1
#
_cell.length_a   1.000
_cell.length_b   1.000
_cell.length_c   1.000
_cell.angle_alpha   90.00
_cell.angle_beta   90.00
_cell.angle_gamma   90.00
#
_symmetry.space_group_name_H-M   'P 1'
#
loop_
_entity.id
_entity.type
_entity.pdbx_description
1 polymer ?
#
loop_
_entity_poly.entity_id
_entity_poly.type
_entity_poly.pdbx_seq_one_letter_code
_entity_poly.pdbx_strand_id
1 'polypeptide(L)' 'MKICSIMFVIGWGAAAAFGFLAISGAGDAPQGLMVIYELLAAAGFAAGMYSWLRIRRGCLILK' A
#
# COMPACT_ATOMS: atom_id res chain seq x y z
N MET A 1 -14.84 -5.16 -11.19
CA MET A 1 -14.82 -5.98 -9.96
C MET A 1 -13.45 -6.61 -9.69
N LYS A 2 -12.96 -7.57 -10.50
CA LYS A 2 -11.72 -8.33 -10.23
C LYS A 2 -10.45 -7.48 -10.05
N ILE A 3 -10.20 -6.51 -10.92
CA ILE A 3 -8.97 -5.70 -10.91
C ILE A 3 -8.87 -4.81 -9.66
N CYS A 4 -9.99 -4.22 -9.20
CA CYS A 4 -9.98 -3.39 -8.01
C CYS A 4 -9.71 -4.19 -6.73
N SER A 5 -10.27 -5.41 -6.62
CA SER A 5 -9.94 -6.32 -5.51
C SER A 5 -8.47 -6.75 -5.53
N ILE A 6 -7.90 -7.01 -6.71
CA ILE A 6 -6.49 -7.36 -6.85
C ILE A 6 -5.60 -6.19 -6.40
N MET A 7 -5.90 -4.95 -6.84
CA MET A 7 -5.19 -3.75 -6.39
C MET A 7 -5.32 -3.49 -4.89
N PHE A 8 -6.48 -3.81 -4.29
CA PHE A 8 -6.69 -3.69 -2.85
C PHE A 8 -5.78 -4.63 -2.06
N VAL A 9 -5.74 -5.91 -2.44
CA VAL A 9 -4.91 -6.93 -1.76
C VAL A 9 -3.42 -6.66 -1.96
N ILE A 10 -3.01 -6.29 -3.18
CA ILE A 10 -1.61 -5.95 -3.47
C ILE A 10 -1.19 -4.69 -2.71
N GLY A 11 -2.04 -3.66 -2.66
CA GLY A 11 -1.75 -2.42 -1.93
C GLY A 11 -1.60 -2.63 -0.43
N TRP A 12 -2.53 -3.37 0.18
CA TRP A 12 -2.44 -3.73 1.61
C TRP A 12 -1.28 -4.68 1.91
N GLY A 13 -1.01 -5.65 1.03
CA GLY A 13 0.13 -6.56 1.17
C GLY A 13 1.47 -5.84 1.08
N ALA A 14 1.62 -4.92 0.14
CA ALA A 14 2.80 -4.07 0.03
C ALA A 14 2.97 -3.18 1.27
N ALA A 15 1.89 -2.56 1.77
CA ALA A 15 1.94 -1.74 2.97
C ALA A 15 2.36 -2.53 4.22
N ALA A 16 1.85 -3.76 4.37
CA ALA A 16 2.24 -4.65 5.46
C ALA A 16 3.71 -5.10 5.35
N ALA A 17 4.17 -5.47 4.15
CA ALA A 17 5.55 -5.91 3.93
C ALA A 17 6.55 -4.77 4.16
N PHE A 18 6.31 -3.58 3.60
CA PHE A 18 7.20 -2.43 3.77
C PHE A 18 7.09 -1.80 5.16
N GLY A 19 5.91 -1.83 5.80
CA GLY A 19 5.76 -1.44 7.19
C GLY A 19 6.51 -2.37 8.14
N PHE A 20 6.51 -3.68 7.88
CA PHE A 20 7.30 -4.64 8.64
C PHE A 20 8.80 -4.41 8.42
N LEU A 21 9.24 -4.18 7.17
CA LEU A 21 10.63 -3.87 6.86
C LEU A 21 11.11 -2.56 7.47
N ALA A 22 10.25 -1.54 7.56
CA ALA A 22 10.54 -0.30 8.25
C ALA A 22 10.78 -0.52 9.75
N ILE A 23 10.01 -1.42 10.39
CA ILE A 23 10.19 -1.76 11.81
C ILE A 23 11.42 -2.66 12.02
N SER A 24 11.65 -3.65 11.15
CA SER A 24 12.75 -4.61 11.30
C SER A 24 14.12 -4.07 10.90
N GLY A 25 14.17 -3.06 10.03
CA GLY A 25 15.42 -2.45 9.53
C GLY A 25 16.05 -1.41 10.45
N ALA A 26 15.43 -1.11 11.59
CA ALA A 26 15.80 -0.01 12.49
C ALA A 26 17.20 -0.14 13.14
N GLY A 27 17.79 -1.33 13.14
CA GLY A 27 19.07 -1.61 13.82
C GLY A 27 20.32 -1.27 13.00
N ASP A 28 20.29 -1.46 11.68
CA ASP A 28 21.52 -1.53 10.87
C ASP A 28 21.44 -0.78 9.52
N ALA A 29 20.29 -0.21 9.15
CA ALA A 29 20.10 0.42 7.85
C ALA A 29 20.43 1.93 7.87
N PRO A 30 21.04 2.47 6.79
CA PRO A 30 21.23 3.92 6.65
C PRO A 30 19.85 4.61 6.65
N GLN A 31 19.72 5.68 7.44
CA GLN A 31 18.44 6.40 7.71
C GLN A 31 17.62 6.70 6.44
N GLY A 32 18.27 6.98 5.31
CA GLY A 32 17.59 7.21 4.03
C GLY A 32 16.80 6.02 3.49
N LEU A 33 17.23 4.79 3.78
CA LEU A 33 16.53 3.57 3.34
C LEU A 33 15.24 3.35 4.14
N MET A 34 15.26 3.70 5.43
CA MET A 34 14.12 3.63 6.33
C MET A 34 12.99 4.56 5.89
N VAL A 35 13.32 5.80 5.51
CA VAL A 35 12.37 6.79 4.98
C VAL A 35 11.71 6.30 3.69
N ILE A 36 12.48 5.63 2.83
CA ILE A 36 11.93 5.06 1.58
C ILE A 36 10.92 3.94 1.90
N TYR A 37 11.21 3.07 2.87
CA TYR A 37 10.27 2.02 3.29
C TYR A 37 8.99 2.59 3.90
N GLU A 38 9.08 3.63 4.73
CA GLU A 38 7.91 4.32 5.28
C GLU A 38 7.06 4.98 4.19
N LEU A 39 7.70 5.69 3.24
CA LEU A 39 6.99 6.31 2.11
C LEU A 39 6.30 5.26 1.23
N LEU A 40 6.96 4.12 0.99
CA LEU A 40 6.41 3.05 0.19
C LEU A 40 5.27 2.32 0.92
N ALA A 41 5.36 2.17 2.24
CA ALA A 41 4.28 1.67 3.09
C ALA A 41 3.07 2.61 3.07
N ALA A 42 3.29 3.92 3.22
CA ALA A 42 2.24 4.93 3.14
C ALA A 42 1.59 4.97 1.75
N ALA A 43 2.38 4.86 0.67
CA ALA A 43 1.88 4.80 -0.69
C ALA A 43 1.05 3.52 -0.95
N GLY A 44 1.49 2.37 -0.45
CA GLY A 44 0.73 1.11 -0.49
C GLY A 44 -0.59 1.20 0.27
N PHE A 45 -0.58 1.82 1.45
CA PHE A 45 -1.78 2.05 2.26
C PHE A 45 -2.76 3.00 1.57
N ALA A 46 -2.25 4.09 0.98
CA ALA A 46 -3.06 5.04 0.21
C ALA A 46 -3.66 4.39 -1.05
N ALA A 47 -2.89 3.57 -1.78
CA ALA A 47 -3.38 2.84 -2.97
C ALA A 47 -4.42 1.77 -2.59
N GLY A 48 -4.21 1.06 -1.49
CA GLY A 48 -5.19 0.15 -0.89
C GLY A 48 -6.47 0.87 -0.49
N MET A 49 -6.36 1.99 0.24
CA MET A 49 -7.52 2.78 0.65
C MET A 49 -8.28 3.37 -0.55
N TYR A 50 -7.56 3.87 -1.57
CA TYR A 50 -8.13 4.42 -2.79
C TYR A 50 -8.86 3.36 -3.61
N SER A 51 -8.28 2.18 -3.76
CA SER A 51 -8.94 1.05 -4.44
C SER A 51 -10.17 0.56 -3.68
N TRP A 52 -10.15 0.58 -2.34
CA TRP A 52 -11.33 0.27 -1.52
C TRP A 52 -12.44 1.30 -1.67
N LEU A 53 -12.11 2.59 -1.66
CA LEU A 53 -13.06 3.68 -1.93
C LEU A 53 -13.66 3.55 -3.34
N ARG A 54 -12.86 3.15 -4.34
CA ARG A 54 -13.32 2.86 -5.70
C ARG A 54 -14.27 1.66 -5.77
N ILE A 55 -14.01 0.59 -5.01
CA ILE A 55 -14.91 -0.57 -4.90
C ILE A 55 -16.23 -0.14 -4.22
N ARG A 56 -16.14 0.58 -3.09
CA ARG A 56 -17.30 1.08 -2.32
C ARG A 56 -18.17 2.03 -3.14
N ARG A 57 -17.56 2.90 -3.97
CA ARG A 57 -18.28 3.83 -4.85
C ARG A 57 -18.82 3.20 -6.13
N GLY A 58 -18.70 1.88 -6.28
CA GLY A 58 -19.31 1.16 -7.40
C GLY A 58 -18.76 1.57 -8.76
N CYS A 59 -17.45 1.48 -8.97
CA CYS A 59 -16.80 1.40 -10.30
C CYS A 59 -17.51 2.20 -11.43
N LEU A 60 -17.58 3.53 -11.28
CA LEU A 60 -18.24 4.49 -12.18
C LEU A 60 -17.46 4.72 -13.49
N ILE A 61 -16.99 3.66 -14.15
CA ILE A 61 -16.29 3.66 -15.46
C ILE A 61 -16.98 2.70 -16.47
N LEU A 62 -18.20 2.23 -16.16
CA LEU A 62 -19.07 1.60 -17.15
C LEU A 62 -20.38 2.38 -17.23
N LYS A 63 -20.32 3.57 -17.81
CA LYS A 63 -21.44 4.14 -18.56
C LYS A 63 -20.90 4.94 -19.73
#